data_AF-A0A271MB09-F1
#
_entry.id   AF-A0A271MB09-F1
#
_cell.length_a   1.000
_cell.length_b   1.000
_cell.length_c   1.000
_cell.angle_alpha   90.00
_cell.angle_beta   90.00
_cell.angle_gamma   90.00
#
_symmetry.space_group_name_H-M   'P 1'
#
loop_
_entity.id
_entity.type
_entity.pdbx_description
1 polymer ?
#
loop_
_entity_poly.entity_id
_entity_poly.type
_entity_poly.pdbx_seq_one_letter_code
_entity_poly.pdbx_strand_id
1 'polypeptide(L)'
;MTIPELPNDLYEDRENVINSLLASIALEELALAHVVNAEAEKIQRVVGTLKPYPEHPPCLDDLLDVNESVQETLQKVIIKEIILLFKLEAVLKVPDPLDFFDSCCHEE
;
A
#
# COMPACT_ATOMS: atom_id res chain seq x y z
N MET A 1 28.93 -22.45 -0.54
CA MET A 1 27.70 -21.91 0.08
C MET A 1 26.54 -22.54 -0.66
N THR A 2 25.72 -23.32 0.03
CA THR A 2 24.53 -23.97 -0.52
C THR A 2 23.41 -22.94 -0.64
N ILE A 3 22.85 -22.82 -1.84
CA ILE A 3 21.59 -22.11 -2.07
C ILE A 3 20.50 -22.89 -1.31
N PRO A 4 19.62 -22.23 -0.54
CA PRO A 4 18.51 -22.91 0.11
C PRO A 4 17.57 -23.45 -0.97
N GLU A 5 17.32 -24.76 -0.97
CA GLU A 5 16.30 -25.35 -1.82
C GLU A 5 14.92 -24.99 -1.26
N LEU A 6 14.11 -24.30 -2.08
CA LEU A 6 12.71 -24.06 -1.78
C LEU A 6 11.98 -25.42 -1.76
N PRO A 7 11.09 -25.68 -0.78
CA PRO A 7 10.32 -26.91 -0.75
C PRO A 7 9.48 -27.07 -2.02
N ASN A 8 9.40 -28.30 -2.55
CA ASN A 8 8.73 -28.66 -3.81
C ASN A 8 7.19 -28.53 -3.75
N ASP A 9 6.68 -28.09 -2.60
CA ASP A 9 5.27 -28.09 -2.21
C ASP A 9 4.57 -26.78 -2.64
N LEU A 10 5.33 -25.80 -3.15
CA LEU A 10 4.85 -24.47 -3.53
C LEU A 10 4.22 -24.45 -4.93
N TYR A 11 3.54 -25.53 -5.35
CA TYR A 11 2.63 -25.45 -6.50
C TYR A 11 1.32 -24.79 -6.04
N GLU A 12 1.40 -23.50 -5.71
CA GLU A 12 0.20 -22.67 -5.64
C GLU A 12 -0.31 -22.46 -7.07
N ASP A 13 -1.59 -22.73 -7.25
CA ASP A 13 -2.29 -22.39 -8.48
C ASP A 13 -2.10 -20.89 -8.79
N ARG A 14 -1.93 -20.56 -10.08
CA ARG A 14 -1.69 -19.18 -10.53
C ARG A 14 -2.74 -18.23 -9.97
N GLU A 15 -3.99 -18.66 -9.94
CA GLU A 15 -5.09 -17.89 -9.37
C GLU A 15 -4.88 -17.60 -7.88
N ASN A 16 -4.41 -18.57 -7.10
CA ASN A 16 -4.12 -18.38 -5.67
C ASN A 16 -2.97 -17.40 -5.44
N VAL A 17 -1.94 -17.44 -6.29
CA VAL A 17 -0.83 -16.48 -6.22
C VAL A 17 -1.32 -15.07 -6.54
N ILE A 18 -2.11 -14.90 -7.61
CA ILE A 18 -2.68 -13.60 -7.99
C ILE A 18 -3.58 -13.07 -6.87
N ASN A 19 -4.47 -13.91 -6.34
CA ASN A 19 -5.36 -13.54 -5.24
C ASN A 19 -4.57 -13.13 -3.99
N SER A 20 -3.47 -13.82 -3.68
CA SER A 20 -2.60 -13.49 -2.53
C SER A 20 -1.86 -12.17 -2.74
N LEU A 21 -1.39 -11.89 -3.97
CA LEU A 21 -0.77 -10.61 -4.31
C LEU A 21 -1.79 -9.47 -4.24
N LEU A 22 -3.00 -9.65 -4.77
CA LEU A 22 -4.08 -8.68 -4.66
C LEU A 22 -4.49 -8.43 -3.20
N ALA A 23 -4.59 -9.49 -2.39
CA ALA A 23 -4.86 -9.37 -0.96
C ALA A 23 -3.74 -8.58 -0.25
N SER A 24 -2.48 -8.80 -0.62
CA SER A 24 -1.36 -8.02 -0.05
C SER A 24 -1.47 -6.51 -0.37
N ILE A 25 -1.88 -6.17 -1.60
CA ILE A 25 -2.12 -4.77 -2.00
C ILE A 25 -3.28 -4.20 -1.17
N ALA A 26 -4.39 -4.92 -1.06
CA ALA A 26 -5.54 -4.47 -0.26
C ALA A 26 -5.21 -4.26 1.23
N LEU A 27 -4.32 -5.09 1.80
CA LEU A 27 -3.84 -4.91 3.18
C LEU A 27 -2.94 -3.68 3.32
N GLU A 28 -2.09 -3.39 2.32
CA GLU A 28 -1.29 -2.15 2.30
C GLU A 28 -2.19 -0.91 2.18
N GLU A 29 -3.20 -0.93 1.32
CA GLU A 29 -4.22 0.14 1.19
C GLU A 29 -4.97 0.38 2.51
N LEU A 30 -5.38 -0.70 3.19
CA LEU A 30 -6.02 -0.61 4.50
C LEU A 30 -5.10 0.03 5.54
N ALA A 31 -3.82 -0.33 5.53
CA ALA A 31 -2.83 0.28 6.42
C ALA A 31 -2.64 1.78 6.12
N LEU A 32 -2.61 2.18 4.85
CA LEU A 32 -2.53 3.60 4.46
C LEU A 32 -3.77 4.39 4.88
N ALA A 33 -4.98 3.80 4.77
CA ALA A 33 -6.20 4.43 5.27
C ALA A 33 -6.13 4.74 6.77
N HIS A 34 -5.54 3.84 7.56
CA HIS A 34 -5.30 4.09 8.99
C HIS A 34 -4.28 5.20 9.23
N VAL A 35 -3.22 5.29 8.42
CA VAL A 35 -2.27 6.41 8.49
C VAL A 35 -2.96 7.74 8.21
N VAL A 36 -3.74 7.82 7.12
CA VAL A 36 -4.49 9.04 6.77
C VAL A 36 -5.46 9.44 7.87
N ASN A 37 -6.18 8.47 8.46
CA ASN A 37 -7.06 8.75 9.59
C ASN A 37 -6.29 9.25 10.84
N ALA A 38 -5.14 8.65 11.15
CA ALA A 38 -4.31 9.08 12.27
C ALA A 38 -3.76 10.50 12.07
N GLU A 39 -3.37 10.86 10.85
CA GLU A 39 -2.96 12.23 10.50
C GLU A 39 -4.13 13.23 10.61
N ALA A 40 -5.35 12.82 10.25
CA ALA A 40 -6.55 13.63 10.46
C ALA A 40 -6.84 13.84 11.96
N GLU A 41 -6.75 12.78 12.78
CA GLU A 41 -6.91 12.88 14.23
C GLU A 41 -5.83 13.76 14.87
N LYS A 42 -4.60 13.77 14.34
CA LYS A 42 -3.52 14.67 14.77
C LYS A 42 -3.92 16.14 14.60
N ILE A 43 -4.48 16.51 13.45
CA ILE A 43 -5.03 17.86 13.21
C ILE A 43 -6.14 18.14 14.22
N GLN A 44 -7.14 17.25 14.30
CA GLN A 44 -8.30 17.44 15.19
C GLN A 44 -7.91 17.61 16.65
N ARG A 45 -6.87 16.91 17.11
CA ARG A 45 -6.34 17.03 18.48
C ARG A 45 -5.78 18.42 18.74
N VAL A 46 -4.99 18.96 17.80
CA VAL A 46 -4.33 20.26 17.99
C VAL A 46 -5.34 21.40 17.85
N VAL A 47 -6.30 21.32 16.93
CA VAL A 47 -7.37 22.34 16.81
C VAL A 47 -8.47 22.22 17.87
N GLY A 48 -8.40 21.22 18.76
CA GLY A 48 -9.33 21.04 19.87
C GLY A 48 -10.71 20.49 19.48
N THR A 49 -10.83 19.79 18.35
CA THR A 49 -12.08 19.14 17.93
C THR A 49 -12.18 17.67 18.37
N LEU A 50 -11.05 17.05 18.75
CA LEU A 50 -10.98 15.68 19.29
C LEU A 50 -10.71 15.69 20.80
N LYS A 51 -11.37 14.80 21.54
CA LYS A 51 -11.18 14.62 22.99
C LYS A 51 -10.11 13.55 23.29
N PRO A 52 -9.38 13.67 24.42
CA PRO A 52 -9.37 14.80 25.34
C PRO A 52 -8.77 16.04 24.67
N TYR A 53 -9.29 17.21 25.06
CA TYR A 53 -8.77 18.48 24.56
C TYR A 53 -7.35 18.69 25.06
N PRO A 54 -6.49 19.40 24.30
CA PRO A 54 -5.15 19.73 24.77
C PRO A 54 -5.24 20.59 26.04
N GLU A 55 -4.38 20.28 27.03
CA GLU A 55 -4.37 20.96 28.34
C GLU A 55 -4.02 22.45 28.21
N HIS A 56 -3.28 22.80 27.17
CA HIS A 56 -2.89 24.16 26.82
C HIS A 56 -3.27 24.43 25.36
N PRO A 57 -3.73 25.65 25.03
CA PRO A 57 -3.95 26.03 23.65
C PRO A 57 -2.61 26.00 22.90
N PRO A 58 -2.55 25.40 21.70
CA PRO A 58 -1.32 25.41 20.90
C PRO A 58 -0.96 26.85 20.52
N CYS A 59 0.33 27.14 20.46
CA CYS A 59 0.80 28.36 19.85
C CYS A 59 0.78 28.25 18.32
N LEU A 60 1.03 29.37 17.62
CA LEU A 60 1.06 29.38 16.16
C LEU A 60 2.14 28.44 15.61
N ASP A 61 3.30 28.38 16.26
CA ASP A 61 4.42 27.53 15.82
C ASP A 61 4.03 26.04 15.92
N ASP A 62 3.37 25.62 17.00
CA ASP A 62 2.86 24.24 17.15
C ASP A 62 1.90 23.86 16.01
N LEU A 63 1.05 24.80 15.57
CA LEU A 63 0.10 24.57 14.48
C LEU A 63 0.80 24.43 13.13
N LEU A 64 1.84 25.24 12.90
CA LEU A 64 2.64 25.17 11.68
C LEU A 64 3.45 23.87 11.61
N ASP A 65 4.07 23.47 12.71
CA ASP A 65 4.84 22.23 12.81
C ASP A 65 3.97 21.00 12.55
N VAL A 66 2.76 20.95 13.13
CA VAL A 66 1.79 19.87 12.88
C VAL A 66 1.36 19.86 11.43
N ASN A 67 1.06 21.02 10.85
CA ASN A 67 0.65 21.11 9.44
C ASN A 67 1.76 20.64 8.50
N GLU A 68 3.01 21.04 8.73
CA GLU A 68 4.16 20.58 7.94
C GLU A 68 4.34 19.06 8.07
N SER A 69 4.30 18.52 9.29
CA SER A 69 4.40 17.07 9.54
C SER A 69 3.29 16.26 8.83
N VAL A 70 2.04 16.73 8.88
CA VAL A 70 0.92 16.07 8.19
C VAL A 70 1.12 16.14 6.68
N GLN A 71 1.50 17.30 6.15
CA GLN A 71 1.75 17.48 4.73
C GLN A 71 2.85 16.54 4.22
N GLU A 72 3.98 16.44 4.91
CA GLU A 72 5.06 15.51 4.57
C GLU A 72 4.59 14.05 4.58
N THR A 73 3.77 13.68 5.56
CA THR A 73 3.25 12.32 5.68
C THR A 73 2.30 12.01 4.53
N LEU A 74 1.39 12.91 4.19
CA LEU A 74 0.47 12.74 3.06
C LEU A 74 1.21 12.70 1.71
N GLN A 75 2.28 13.46 1.54
CA GLN A 75 3.14 13.35 0.36
C GLN A 75 3.75 11.95 0.21
N LYS A 76 4.21 11.35 1.32
CA LYS A 76 4.73 9.97 1.34
C LYS A 76 3.62 8.95 1.06
N VAL A 77 2.42 9.15 1.58
CA VAL A 77 1.25 8.31 1.26
C VAL A 77 0.97 8.33 -0.24
N ILE A 78 0.91 9.51 -0.87
CA ILE A 78 0.68 9.63 -2.33
C ILE A 78 1.75 8.87 -3.14
N ILE A 79 3.02 8.95 -2.73
CA ILE A 79 4.09 8.19 -3.40
C ILE A 79 3.85 6.68 -3.24
N LYS A 80 3.38 6.23 -2.07
CA LYS A 80 3.07 4.82 -1.83
C LYS A 80 1.88 4.33 -2.66
N GLU A 81 0.82 5.14 -2.79
CA GLU A 81 -0.33 4.88 -3.68
C GLU A 81 0.12 4.64 -5.13
N ILE A 82 1.05 5.46 -5.63
CA ILE A 82 1.63 5.29 -6.97
C ILE A 82 2.39 3.95 -7.08
N ILE A 83 3.15 3.57 -6.04
CA ILE A 83 3.85 2.28 -6.00
C ILE A 83 2.87 1.11 -5.97
N LEU A 84 1.76 1.24 -5.22
CA LEU A 84 0.71 0.22 -5.14
C LEU A 84 -0.01 0.06 -6.48
N LEU A 85 -0.26 1.16 -7.20
CA LEU A 85 -0.77 1.12 -8.56
C LEU A 85 0.16 0.34 -9.50
N PHE A 86 1.46 0.59 -9.47
CA PHE A 86 2.41 -0.17 -10.28
C PHE A 86 2.45 -1.67 -9.91
N LYS A 87 2.35 -1.99 -8.61
CA LYS A 87 2.24 -3.39 -8.18
C LYS A 87 0.97 -4.04 -8.73
N LEU A 88 -0.17 -3.36 -8.65
CA LEU A 88 -1.44 -3.84 -9.18
C LEU A 88 -1.35 -4.09 -10.69
N GLU A 89 -0.82 -3.14 -11.45
CA GLU A 89 -0.62 -3.30 -12.89
C GLU A 89 0.28 -4.50 -13.23
N ALA A 90 1.33 -4.75 -12.44
CA ALA A 90 2.20 -5.89 -12.63
C ALA A 90 1.47 -7.22 -12.36
N VAL A 91 0.67 -7.30 -11.29
CA VAL A 91 -0.13 -8.48 -10.95
C VAL A 91 -1.16 -8.79 -12.03
N LEU A 92 -1.82 -7.76 -12.58
CA LEU A 92 -2.81 -7.94 -13.65
C LEU A 92 -2.20 -8.40 -14.99
N LYS A 93 -0.88 -8.23 -15.18
CA LYS A 93 -0.15 -8.64 -16.38
C LYS A 93 0.52 -10.01 -16.26
N VAL A 94 0.31 -10.74 -15.16
CA VAL A 94 0.84 -12.10 -15.00
C VAL A 94 0.20 -12.99 -16.10
N PRO A 95 0.97 -13.54 -17.05
CA PRO A 95 0.42 -14.29 -18.18
C PRO A 95 -0.21 -15.60 -17.71
N ASP A 96 -1.20 -16.10 -18.45
CA ASP A 96 -1.67 -17.47 -18.27
C ASP A 96 -0.68 -18.44 -18.94
N PRO A 97 -0.32 -19.58 -18.32
CA PRO A 97 0.47 -20.61 -18.98
C PRO A 97 -0.12 -21.07 -20.32
N LEU A 98 -1.44 -20.96 -20.50
CA LEU A 98 -2.11 -21.30 -21.75
C LEU A 98 -1.92 -20.26 -22.86
N ASP A 99 -1.65 -18.99 -22.53
CA ASP A 99 -1.36 -17.93 -23.51
C ASP A 99 -0.07 -18.20 -24.30
N PHE A 100 0.84 -19.05 -23.78
CA PHE A 100 2.09 -19.42 -24.44
C PHE A 100 1.90 -20.46 -25.57
N PHE A 101 0.83 -21.25 -25.54
CA PHE A 101 0.62 -22.32 -26.53
C PHE A 101 -0.03 -21.83 -27.83
N ASP A 102 -0.83 -20.76 -27.78
CA ASP A 102 -1.48 -20.20 -28.98
C ASP A 102 -0.48 -19.48 -29.92
N SER A 103 0.68 -19.03 -29.42
CA SER A 103 1.70 -18.39 -30.26
C SER A 103 2.47 -19.37 -31.16
N CYS A 104 2.44 -20.68 -30.88
CA CYS A 104 3.17 -21.68 -31.65
C CYS A 104 2.36 -22.25 -32.83
N CYS A 105 1.04 -22.02 -32.88
CA CYS A 105 0.15 -22.61 -33.88
C CYS A 105 -0.21 -21.69 -35.06
N HIS A 106 0.50 -20.56 -35.23
CA HIS A 106 0.22 -19.57 -36.27
C HIS A 106 1.40 -19.25 -37.20
N GLU A 107 2.41 -20.13 -37.26
CA GLU A 107 3.34 -20.17 -38.40
C GLU A 107 2.93 -21.28 -39.38
N GLU A 108 1.96 -20.98 -40.25
CA GLU A 108 1.79 -21.63 -41.58
C GLU A 108 1.56 -20.57 -42.66
#